data_AF-A0A060C950-F1
#
_entry.id   AF-A0A060C950-F1
#
_cell.length_a   1.000
_cell.length_b   1.000
_cell.length_c   1.000
_cell.angle_alpha   90.00
_cell.angle_beta   90.00
_cell.angle_gamma   90.00
#
_symmetry.space_group_name_H-M   'P 1'
#
loop_
_entity.id
_entity.type
_entity.pdbx_description
1 polymer ?
#
loop_
_entity_poly.entity_id
_entity_poly.type
_entity_poly.pdbx_seq_one_letter_code
_entity_poly.pdbx_strand_id
1 'polypeptide(L)'
;MRYMYMDSGPHAHYFAWSVQPDGTPNAQGPAPDGEEYFAMDLLLASRRWGDGSGVHAYSMQARQLLDYCLHKGNRYDGEPMWDPDNALIKFIPETSWSDPSYHLPHFYEVFAQDGNEKDRAFWRRASRASRRYLAAACNRETGMNPE
;
A
#
# COMPACT_ATOMS: atom_id res chain seq x y z
N MET A 1 -12.95 10.08 -0.92
CA MET A 1 -13.42 8.70 -1.14
C MET A 1 -14.80 8.75 -1.79
N ARG A 2 -14.90 8.74 -3.13
CA ARG A 2 -16.21 8.86 -3.80
C ARG A 2 -16.41 7.84 -4.92
N TYR A 3 -15.40 7.69 -5.79
CA TYR A 3 -15.55 6.86 -7.00
C TYR A 3 -14.71 5.59 -6.98
N MET A 4 -13.47 5.66 -6.46
CA MET A 4 -12.57 4.50 -6.43
C MET A 4 -12.69 3.66 -5.16
N TYR A 5 -13.03 4.27 -4.03
CA TYR A 5 -13.07 3.55 -2.74
C TYR A 5 -14.16 2.47 -2.76
N MET A 6 -13.78 1.23 -2.47
CA MET A 6 -14.69 0.08 -2.46
C MET A 6 -15.26 -0.12 -1.05
N ASP A 7 -16.58 -0.11 -0.90
CA ASP A 7 -17.26 -0.22 0.40
C ASP A 7 -17.63 -1.66 0.79
N SER A 8 -17.51 -2.60 -0.14
CA SER A 8 -17.98 -3.97 -0.01
C SER A 8 -17.17 -4.93 -0.91
N GLY A 9 -17.34 -6.24 -0.69
CA GLY A 9 -16.63 -7.29 -1.41
C GLY A 9 -15.23 -7.60 -0.84
N PRO A 10 -14.50 -8.54 -1.45
CA PRO A 10 -13.19 -9.00 -0.94
C PRO A 10 -12.15 -7.87 -0.87
N HIS A 11 -12.24 -6.88 -1.76
CA HIS A 11 -11.34 -5.72 -1.79
C HIS A 11 -11.90 -4.49 -1.06
N ALA A 12 -12.96 -4.64 -0.26
CA ALA A 12 -13.48 -3.52 0.54
C ALA A 12 -12.36 -2.80 1.30
N HIS A 13 -12.44 -1.48 1.34
CA HIS A 13 -11.47 -0.55 1.93
C HIS A 13 -10.20 -0.27 1.12
N TYR A 14 -10.00 -0.94 -0.02
CA TYR A 14 -9.04 -0.51 -1.03
C TYR A 14 -9.70 0.37 -2.11
N PHE A 15 -8.93 0.79 -3.11
CA PHE A 15 -9.39 1.65 -4.20
C PHE A 15 -9.37 0.88 -5.52
N ALA A 16 -10.49 0.89 -6.25
CA ALA A 16 -10.56 0.33 -7.59
C ALA A 16 -9.52 1.01 -8.49
N TRP A 17 -8.61 0.22 -9.07
CA TRP A 17 -7.43 0.73 -9.78
C TRP A 17 -7.80 1.55 -11.04
N SER A 18 -9.00 1.33 -11.59
CA SER A 18 -9.47 2.01 -12.79
C SER A 18 -10.95 2.32 -12.75
N VAL A 19 -11.27 3.57 -13.05
CA VAL A 19 -12.63 4.11 -13.23
C VAL A 19 -12.66 4.96 -14.51
N GLN A 20 -13.83 5.07 -15.12
CA GLN A 20 -14.09 6.04 -16.18
C GLN A 20 -14.00 7.48 -15.65
N PRO A 21 -13.84 8.51 -16.51
CA PRO A 21 -13.83 9.91 -16.08
C PRO A 21 -15.07 10.36 -15.30
N ASP A 22 -16.22 9.70 -15.47
CA ASP A 22 -17.45 9.95 -14.73
C ASP A 22 -17.53 9.22 -13.37
N GLY A 23 -16.54 8.38 -13.07
CA GLY A 23 -16.44 7.58 -11.85
C GLY A 23 -17.00 6.16 -11.96
N THR A 24 -17.51 5.74 -13.11
CA THR A 24 -17.98 4.36 -13.32
C THR A 24 -16.81 3.36 -13.23
N PRO A 25 -16.84 2.34 -12.36
CA PRO A 25 -15.73 1.39 -12.23
C PRO A 25 -15.47 0.56 -13.49
N ASN A 26 -14.20 0.48 -13.92
CA ASN A 26 -13.74 -0.46 -14.95
C ASN A 26 -13.32 -1.80 -14.35
N ALA A 27 -12.96 -1.81 -13.07
CA ALA A 27 -12.49 -2.97 -12.34
C ALA A 27 -12.95 -2.89 -10.87
N GLN A 28 -12.92 -4.04 -10.20
CA GLN A 28 -13.24 -4.17 -8.78
C GLN A 28 -12.03 -4.60 -7.95
N GLY A 29 -10.82 -4.56 -8.53
CA GLY A 29 -9.56 -4.87 -7.86
C GLY A 29 -8.72 -3.62 -7.60
N PRO A 30 -7.79 -3.67 -6.62
CA PRO A 30 -6.85 -2.58 -6.36
C PRO A 30 -5.54 -2.73 -7.13
N ALA A 31 -4.68 -1.71 -7.01
CA ALA A 31 -3.30 -1.72 -7.49
C ALA A 31 -2.40 -1.18 -6.35
N PRO A 32 -1.65 -2.06 -5.64
CA PRO A 32 -0.99 -1.74 -4.36
C PRO A 32 -0.04 -0.54 -4.34
N ASP A 33 0.56 -0.20 -5.48
CA ASP A 33 1.33 1.03 -5.66
C ASP A 33 0.48 2.28 -5.41
N GLY A 34 -0.77 2.29 -5.88
CA GLY A 34 -1.73 3.35 -5.58
C GLY A 34 -1.96 3.52 -4.09
N GLU A 35 -2.19 2.42 -3.35
CA GLU A 35 -2.42 2.47 -1.91
C GLU A 35 -1.22 2.97 -1.10
N GLU A 36 0.02 2.57 -1.42
CA GLU A 36 1.20 3.07 -0.70
C GLU A 36 1.48 4.55 -0.98
N TYR A 37 1.19 5.05 -2.19
CA TYR A 37 1.25 6.48 -2.49
C TYR A 37 0.15 7.25 -1.74
N PHE A 38 -1.10 6.77 -1.74
CA PHE A 38 -2.16 7.40 -0.94
C PHE A 38 -1.78 7.49 0.53
N ALA A 39 -1.27 6.40 1.12
CA ALA A 39 -0.85 6.40 2.52
C ALA A 39 0.29 7.40 2.77
N MET A 40 1.32 7.42 1.92
CA MET A 40 2.45 8.34 2.06
C MET A 40 2.02 9.80 1.94
N ASP A 41 1.24 10.13 0.92
CA ASP A 41 0.78 11.49 0.65
C ASP A 41 -0.13 12.00 1.77
N LEU A 42 -0.99 11.15 2.32
CA LEU A 42 -1.83 11.50 3.47
C LEU A 42 -1.00 11.75 4.74
N LEU A 43 0.04 10.95 5.00
CA LEU A 43 0.96 11.21 6.11
C LEU A 43 1.72 12.55 5.93
N LEU A 44 2.18 12.86 4.70
CA LEU A 44 2.80 14.14 4.39
C LEU A 44 1.83 15.31 4.53
N ALA A 45 0.58 15.17 4.06
CA ALA A 45 -0.47 16.17 4.19
C ALA A 45 -0.75 16.47 5.67
N SER A 46 -0.85 15.43 6.51
CA SER A 46 -0.98 15.58 7.96
C SER A 46 0.17 16.38 8.57
N ARG A 47 1.42 16.05 8.23
CA ARG A 47 2.61 16.76 8.73
C ARG A 47 2.67 18.21 8.25
N ARG A 48 2.24 18.48 7.01
CA ARG A 48 2.36 19.80 6.38
C ARG A 48 1.23 20.75 6.76
N TRP A 49 0.01 20.23 6.86
CA TRP A 49 -1.20 21.04 6.99
C TRP A 49 -2.03 20.74 8.25
N GLY A 50 -1.66 19.69 9.00
CA GLY A 50 -2.46 19.20 10.12
C GLY A 50 -3.65 18.35 9.66
N ASP A 51 -4.26 17.63 10.60
CA ASP A 51 -5.46 16.84 10.34
C ASP A 51 -6.74 17.70 10.46
N GLY A 52 -7.63 17.54 9.48
CA GLY A 52 -9.01 18.02 9.54
C GLY A 52 -9.98 16.94 10.03
N SER A 53 -11.21 16.96 9.51
CA SER A 53 -12.25 15.98 9.83
C SER A 53 -12.68 15.17 8.60
N GLY A 54 -13.35 14.03 8.82
CA GLY A 54 -13.84 13.17 7.75
C GLY A 54 -12.71 12.71 6.81
N VAL A 55 -12.85 12.98 5.51
CA VAL A 55 -11.84 12.64 4.49
C VAL A 55 -10.55 13.45 4.62
N HIS A 56 -10.55 14.54 5.39
CA HIS A 56 -9.38 15.38 5.65
C HIS A 56 -8.66 15.02 6.96
N ALA A 57 -9.11 13.99 7.69
CA ALA A 57 -8.39 13.45 8.84
C ALA A 57 -7.18 12.60 8.37
N TYR A 58 -6.20 13.24 7.72
CA TYR A 58 -5.24 12.59 6.85
C TYR A 58 -4.44 11.46 7.53
N SER A 59 -3.89 11.70 8.73
CA SER A 59 -3.11 10.66 9.42
C SER A 59 -3.96 9.43 9.76
N MET A 60 -5.23 9.64 10.13
CA MET A 60 -6.18 8.56 10.42
C MET A 60 -6.52 7.79 9.15
N GLN A 61 -6.77 8.47 8.03
CA GLN A 61 -7.04 7.83 6.73
C GLN A 61 -5.84 6.98 6.28
N ALA A 62 -4.62 7.50 6.39
CA ALA A 62 -3.41 6.77 6.04
C ALA A 62 -3.21 5.53 6.92
N ARG A 63 -3.32 5.69 8.24
CA ARG A 63 -3.17 4.59 9.20
C ARG A 63 -4.22 3.50 9.00
N GLN A 64 -5.45 3.88 8.69
CA GLN A 64 -6.51 2.92 8.41
C GLN A 64 -6.23 2.16 7.11
N LEU A 65 -5.80 2.84 6.04
CA LEU A 65 -5.42 2.19 4.80
C LEU A 65 -4.29 1.18 5.00
N LEU A 66 -3.20 1.58 5.66
CA LEU A 66 -2.07 0.70 5.98
C LEU A 66 -2.48 -0.49 6.87
N ASP A 67 -3.49 -0.33 7.72
CA ASP A 67 -4.04 -1.43 8.52
C ASP A 67 -4.72 -2.49 7.63
N TYR A 68 -5.51 -2.06 6.64
CA TYR A 68 -6.09 -3.00 5.67
C TYR A 68 -5.01 -3.67 4.81
N CYS A 69 -4.02 -2.91 4.33
CA CYS A 69 -2.91 -3.42 3.51
C CYS A 69 -2.16 -4.59 4.17
N LEU A 70 -2.02 -4.59 5.50
CA LEU A 70 -1.27 -5.62 6.23
C LEU A 70 -2.15 -6.72 6.82
N HIS A 71 -3.43 -6.44 7.11
CA HIS A 71 -4.22 -7.29 7.99
C HIS A 71 -5.49 -7.88 7.38
N LYS A 72 -5.77 -7.64 6.10
CA LYS A 72 -6.68 -8.51 5.35
C LYS A 72 -6.17 -9.96 5.36
N GLY A 73 -7.09 -10.92 5.37
CA GLY A 73 -6.81 -12.35 5.50
C GLY A 73 -6.58 -12.81 6.95
N ASN A 74 -6.51 -11.88 7.90
CA ASN A 74 -6.39 -12.17 9.33
C ASN A 74 -7.49 -11.47 10.14
N ARG A 75 -7.58 -10.14 10.04
CA ARG A 75 -8.56 -9.31 10.77
C ARG A 75 -9.73 -8.82 9.93
N TYR A 76 -9.55 -8.80 8.61
CA TYR A 76 -10.52 -8.33 7.63
C TYR A 76 -10.63 -9.34 6.48
N ASP A 77 -11.79 -9.40 5.84
CA ASP A 77 -11.99 -10.23 4.66
C ASP A 77 -11.11 -9.78 3.47
N GLY A 78 -10.72 -10.74 2.62
CA GLY A 78 -9.82 -10.53 1.47
C GLY A 78 -8.37 -10.93 1.75
N GLU A 79 -7.44 -10.47 0.92
CA GLU A 79 -6.00 -10.74 1.05
C GLU A 79 -5.20 -9.45 1.33
N PRO A 80 -4.07 -9.54 2.06
CA PRO A 80 -3.21 -8.38 2.32
C PRO A 80 -2.46 -7.96 1.06
N MET A 81 -1.97 -6.73 0.98
CA MET A 81 -1.10 -6.25 -0.12
C MET A 81 0.38 -6.59 0.10
N TRP A 82 0.78 -6.85 1.34
CA TRP A 82 2.10 -7.42 1.64
C TRP A 82 1.97 -8.87 2.03
N ASP A 83 2.92 -9.68 1.59
CA ASP A 83 3.08 -11.04 2.10
C ASP A 83 3.59 -10.97 3.55
N PRO A 84 2.90 -11.60 4.52
CA PRO A 84 3.24 -11.49 5.94
C PRO A 84 4.54 -12.22 6.31
N ASP A 85 4.95 -13.22 5.52
CA ASP A 85 6.10 -14.07 5.80
C ASP A 85 7.40 -13.41 5.31
N ASN A 86 7.40 -12.89 4.08
CA ASN A 86 8.58 -12.28 3.48
C ASN A 86 8.62 -10.74 3.57
N ALA A 87 7.49 -10.11 3.91
CA ALA A 87 7.32 -8.65 4.01
C ALA A 87 7.57 -7.87 2.70
N LEU A 88 7.37 -8.51 1.56
CA LEU A 88 7.38 -7.88 0.24
C LEU A 88 5.94 -7.49 -0.14
N ILE A 89 5.81 -6.37 -0.84
CA ILE A 89 4.55 -5.99 -1.49
C ILE A 89 4.26 -7.02 -2.59
N LYS A 90 2.99 -7.24 -2.91
CA LYS A 90 2.52 -8.12 -3.98
C LYS A 90 2.07 -7.28 -5.18
N PHE A 91 2.02 -7.87 -6.36
CA PHE A 91 1.50 -7.20 -7.56
C PHE A 91 0.01 -6.86 -7.42
N ILE A 92 -0.80 -7.84 -7.00
CA ILE A 92 -2.16 -7.63 -6.48
C ILE A 92 -2.34 -8.50 -5.23
N PRO A 93 -3.39 -8.30 -4.41
CA PRO A 93 -3.55 -9.07 -3.19
C PRO A 93 -3.56 -10.60 -3.40
N GLU A 94 -4.14 -11.10 -4.48
CA GLU A 94 -4.33 -12.55 -4.70
C GLU A 94 -3.12 -13.27 -5.33
N THR A 95 -2.03 -12.56 -5.64
CA THR A 95 -0.86 -13.15 -6.33
C THR A 95 0.29 -13.46 -5.39
N SER A 96 1.07 -14.51 -5.66
CA SER A 96 2.26 -14.86 -4.87
C SER A 96 3.57 -14.24 -5.41
N TRP A 97 3.48 -13.22 -6.27
CA TRP A 97 4.61 -12.51 -6.87
C TRP A 97 4.45 -11.00 -6.75
N SER A 98 5.51 -10.26 -7.10
CA SER A 98 5.60 -8.81 -6.97
C SER A 98 5.97 -8.14 -8.30
N ASP A 99 5.91 -6.82 -8.32
CA ASP A 99 6.43 -5.92 -9.35
C ASP A 99 7.56 -5.09 -8.71
N PRO A 100 8.80 -5.09 -9.25
CA PRO A 100 9.91 -4.35 -8.65
C PRO A 100 9.67 -2.85 -8.51
N SER A 101 8.87 -2.23 -9.37
CA SER A 101 8.58 -0.80 -9.32
C SER A 101 7.78 -0.40 -8.07
N TYR A 102 7.05 -1.34 -7.46
CA TYR A 102 6.23 -1.10 -6.26
C TYR A 102 7.06 -1.14 -4.97
N HIS A 103 8.36 -1.42 -5.03
CA HIS A 103 9.19 -1.49 -3.83
C HIS A 103 9.71 -0.10 -3.43
N LEU A 104 9.03 0.53 -2.47
CA LEU A 104 9.36 1.86 -1.94
C LEU A 104 9.92 1.78 -0.50
N PRO A 105 11.14 1.23 -0.28
CA PRO A 105 11.68 1.02 1.06
C PRO A 105 11.82 2.30 1.90
N HIS A 106 11.88 3.46 1.24
CA HIS A 106 11.93 4.77 1.88
C HIS A 106 10.55 5.23 2.37
N PHE A 107 9.45 4.87 1.70
CA PHE A 107 8.09 5.10 2.23
C PHE A 107 7.86 4.22 3.47
N TYR A 108 8.33 2.97 3.45
CA TYR A 108 8.16 2.04 4.57
C TYR A 108 8.88 2.51 5.84
N GLU A 109 9.94 3.31 5.72
CA GLU A 109 10.57 3.95 6.88
C GLU A 109 9.67 5.00 7.51
N VAL A 110 8.93 5.76 6.71
CA VAL A 110 7.94 6.72 7.19
C VAL A 110 6.73 6.00 7.78
N PHE A 111 6.26 4.91 7.14
CA PHE A 111 5.18 4.08 7.70
C PHE A 111 5.57 3.48 9.05
N ALA A 112 6.83 3.10 9.23
CA ALA A 112 7.36 2.65 10.52
C ALA A 112 7.45 3.75 11.59
N GLN A 113 7.44 5.02 11.22
CA GLN A 113 7.47 6.15 12.17
C GLN A 113 6.05 6.60 12.50
N ASP A 114 5.25 6.86 11.47
CA ASP A 114 3.98 7.59 11.58
C ASP A 114 2.73 6.72 11.42
N GLY A 115 2.89 5.52 10.87
CA GLY A 115 1.83 4.53 10.75
C GLY A 115 1.39 3.99 12.11
N ASN A 116 0.62 2.91 12.11
CA ASN A 116 0.16 2.31 13.36
C ASN A 116 1.33 1.78 14.18
N GLU A 117 1.32 2.04 15.50
CA GLU A 117 2.41 1.62 16.39
C GLU A 117 2.62 0.10 16.39
N LYS A 118 1.52 -0.66 16.31
CA LYS A 118 1.49 -2.12 16.23
C LYS A 118 2.23 -2.68 15.01
N ASP A 119 2.35 -1.91 13.93
CA ASP A 119 2.89 -2.34 12.64
C ASP A 119 4.31 -1.83 12.37
N ARG A 120 4.88 -1.00 13.26
CA ARG A 120 6.22 -0.40 13.06
C ARG A 120 7.31 -1.45 12.83
N ALA A 121 7.26 -2.56 13.54
CA ALA A 121 8.22 -3.65 13.40
C ALA A 121 8.14 -4.30 12.01
N PHE A 122 6.92 -4.48 11.48
CA PHE A 122 6.68 -4.98 10.13
C PHE A 122 7.26 -4.03 9.09
N TRP A 123 6.95 -2.73 9.16
CA TRP A 123 7.42 -1.74 8.18
C TRP A 123 8.95 -1.60 8.15
N ARG A 124 9.62 -1.68 9.30
CA ARG A 124 11.10 -1.75 9.35
C ARG A 124 11.63 -3.00 8.67
N ARG A 125 10.93 -4.13 8.80
CA ARG A 125 11.29 -5.39 8.12
C ARG A 125 11.04 -5.28 6.61
N ALA A 126 9.90 -4.77 6.19
CA ALA A 126 9.54 -4.53 4.78
C ALA A 126 10.56 -3.60 4.10
N SER A 127 10.96 -2.50 4.75
CA SER A 127 12.01 -1.62 4.23
C SER A 127 13.33 -2.35 3.96
N ARG A 128 13.79 -3.21 4.87
CA ARG A 128 15.01 -4.02 4.66
C ARG A 128 14.82 -5.16 3.65
N ALA A 129 13.61 -5.70 3.56
CA ALA A 129 13.27 -6.76 2.61
C ALA A 129 13.27 -6.20 1.18
N SER A 130 12.57 -5.09 0.96
CA SER A 130 12.48 -4.43 -0.35
C SER A 130 13.83 -3.92 -0.88
N ARG A 131 14.71 -3.39 -0.02
CA ARG A 131 16.10 -3.07 -0.45
C ARG A 131 16.86 -4.29 -0.96
N ARG A 132 16.70 -5.44 -0.29
CA ARG A 132 17.34 -6.70 -0.71
C ARG A 132 16.69 -7.26 -1.97
N TYR A 133 15.38 -7.15 -2.08
CA TYR A 133 14.62 -7.56 -3.26
C TYR A 133 15.05 -6.79 -4.51
N LEU A 134 15.10 -5.45 -4.45
CA LEU A 134 15.53 -4.62 -5.59
C LEU A 134 16.94 -4.98 -6.08
N ALA A 135 17.88 -5.21 -5.15
CA ALA A 135 19.23 -5.64 -5.50
C ALA A 135 19.27 -7.02 -6.19
N ALA A 136 18.29 -7.89 -5.92
CA ALA A 136 18.14 -9.19 -6.57
C ALA A 136 17.35 -9.13 -7.89
N ALA A 137 16.42 -8.18 -8.01
CA ALA A 137 15.55 -8.01 -9.18
C ALA A 137 16.27 -7.29 -10.35
N CYS A 138 17.24 -6.43 -10.05
CA CYS A 138 18.03 -5.73 -11.07
C CYS A 138 19.12 -6.63 -11.67
N ASN A 139 19.22 -6.62 -13.00
CA ASN A 139 20.33 -7.19 -13.75
C ASN A 139 21.65 -6.51 -13.34
N ARG A 140 22.67 -7.30 -13.00
CA ARG A 140 23.95 -6.80 -12.46
C ARG A 140 24.79 -6.00 -13.45
N GLU A 141 24.63 -6.23 -14.74
CA GLU A 141 25.40 -5.54 -15.79
C GLU A 141 24.69 -4.29 -16.27
N THR A 142 23.38 -4.38 -16.52
CA THR A 142 22.61 -3.30 -17.15
C THR A 142 21.86 -2.43 -16.15
N GLY A 143 21.65 -2.90 -14.92
CA GLY A 143 20.79 -2.25 -13.93
C GLY A 143 19.29 -2.35 -14.22
N MET A 144 18.88 -2.95 -15.34
CA MET A 144 17.47 -3.11 -15.71
C MET A 144 16.79 -4.17 -14.85
N ASN A 145 15.52 -3.96 -14.51
CA ASN A 145 14.64 -4.95 -13.85
C ASN A 145 13.48 -5.30 -14.78
N PRO A 146 12.84 -6.48 -14.61
CA PRO A 146 11.55 -6.75 -15.25
C PRO A 146 10.47 -5.82 -14.70
N GLU A 147 9.41 -5.65 -15.49
CA GLU A 147 8.09 -5.30 -14.95
C GLU A 147 7.61 -6.41 -14.02
#